data_AF-A9XTD9-F1
#
_entry.id   AF-A9XTD9-F1
#
_cell.length_a   1.000
_cell.length_b   1.000
_cell.length_c   1.000
_cell.angle_alpha   90.00
_cell.angle_beta   90.00
_cell.angle_gamma   90.00
#
_symmetry.space_group_name_H-M   'P 1'
#
loop_
_entity.id
_entity.type
_entity.pdbx_description
1 polymer ?
#
loop_
_entity_poly.entity_id
_entity_poly.type
_entity_poly.pdbx_seq_one_letter_code
_entity_poly.pdbx_strand_id
1 'polypeptide(L)'
;MIGVYIISLKESQRRLDTEKLVSESNEKFKGRCVFQIFDAISPKHEDFEKFVQELYDAQSMLKSDWFHSDWCRGELLPQEFGCYLSHYLLWKECVKLNQPVVILEDDVALESNFMQALEDCLKSPFDFVKLFGWYWNFHKTNLHTLPLERDAVESVGETPIEDHAKTEAPETPIENHEVTPPPHNPARDTQQDFIIETQQEELSNPCKIAPQKTSFNPVVFKKIKRKLNHFIGNILARTEVYKNLVSKYDELTKKYDDLTKKYDDLTDDLTTKYESLLAKEVNIKETFWESRADSEKEALFLEHFYLTSVYVATTAGYYLTPKGAKTFIEATERFKIIEPVDMFMNNPTYHNVANFTYLPCPISLNKHAFNSTIQNAKKPDISLKPPRKSYFDNLFYHKFNARKCLKAFHKYSKQYAPLKTPKEV
;
A
#
# COMPACT_ATOMS: atom_id res chain seq x y z
N MET A 1 22.83 9.44 36.39
CA MET A 1 23.05 9.15 34.96
C MET A 1 21.75 8.62 34.42
N ILE A 2 21.28 9.14 33.29
CA ILE A 2 20.04 8.65 32.67
C ILE A 2 20.28 7.30 32.00
N GLY A 3 19.33 6.37 32.14
CA GLY A 3 19.34 5.09 31.44
C GLY A 3 18.75 5.24 30.04
N VAL A 4 19.44 4.69 29.04
CA VAL A 4 19.00 4.60 27.64
C VAL A 4 18.78 3.12 27.32
N TYR A 5 17.54 2.74 27.05
CA TYR A 5 17.13 1.38 26.77
C TYR A 5 16.87 1.22 25.28
N ILE A 6 17.57 0.27 24.65
CA ILE A 6 17.31 -0.09 23.26
C ILE A 6 16.50 -1.40 23.24
N ILE A 7 15.27 -1.34 22.76
CA ILE A 7 14.39 -2.48 22.56
C ILE A 7 14.89 -3.26 21.36
N SER A 8 15.35 -4.48 21.58
CA SER A 8 15.76 -5.37 20.49
C SER A 8 15.36 -6.80 20.81
N LEU A 9 14.97 -7.57 19.78
CA LEU A 9 14.70 -9.00 19.93
C LEU A 9 16.01 -9.76 20.10
N LYS A 10 16.04 -10.68 21.07
CA LYS A 10 17.24 -11.45 21.41
C LYS A 10 17.76 -12.30 20.25
N GLU A 11 16.87 -12.84 19.43
CA GLU A 11 17.19 -13.67 18.27
C GLU A 11 17.29 -12.87 16.96
N SER A 12 17.17 -11.54 16.99
CA SER A 12 17.26 -10.71 15.78
C SER A 12 18.69 -10.60 15.30
N GLN A 13 18.89 -10.62 13.99
CA GLN A 13 20.20 -10.32 13.40
C GLN A 13 20.65 -8.88 13.71
N ARG A 14 19.70 -7.96 13.92
CA ARG A 14 19.95 -6.56 14.31
C ARG A 14 20.52 -6.43 15.73
N ARG A 15 20.41 -7.50 16.54
CA ARG A 15 20.89 -7.53 17.92
C ARG A 15 22.39 -7.21 18.01
N LEU A 16 23.19 -7.71 17.07
CA LEU A 16 24.63 -7.47 17.04
C LEU A 16 24.95 -5.99 16.78
N ASP A 17 24.21 -5.35 15.87
CA ASP A 17 24.36 -3.91 15.60
C ASP A 17 23.96 -3.10 16.84
N THR A 18 22.95 -3.55 17.58
CA THR A 18 22.53 -2.95 18.86
C THR A 18 23.59 -3.08 19.95
N GLU A 19 24.18 -4.27 20.12
CA GLU A 19 25.27 -4.51 21.08
C GLU A 19 26.48 -3.62 20.80
N LYS A 20 26.83 -3.48 19.52
CA LYS A 20 27.87 -2.55 19.09
C LYS A 20 27.53 -1.11 19.46
N LEU A 21 26.31 -0.65 19.12
CA LEU A 21 25.85 0.71 19.46
C LEU A 21 25.91 0.97 20.97
N VAL A 22 25.50 0.00 21.80
CA VAL A 22 25.57 0.12 23.27
C VAL A 22 27.01 0.25 23.74
N SER A 23 27.92 -0.59 23.25
CA SER A 23 29.34 -0.54 23.63
C SER A 23 29.96 0.81 23.29
N GLU A 24 29.84 1.24 22.03
CA GLU A 24 30.40 2.50 21.55
C GLU A 24 29.79 3.71 22.26
N SER A 25 28.48 3.70 22.51
CA SER A 25 27.79 4.81 23.17
C SER A 25 28.16 4.92 24.66
N ASN A 26 28.35 3.78 25.35
CA ASN A 26 28.79 3.79 26.74
C ASN A 26 30.23 4.30 26.92
N GLU A 27 31.10 4.07 25.93
CA GLU A 27 32.42 4.70 25.90
C GLU A 27 32.32 6.19 25.60
N LYS A 28 31.60 6.55 24.53
CA LYS A 28 31.45 7.93 24.05
C LYS A 28 30.78 8.87 25.07
N PHE A 29 29.79 8.38 25.81
CA PHE A 29 28.97 9.18 26.73
C PHE A 29 29.21 8.81 28.21
N LYS A 30 30.36 8.21 28.50
CA LYS A 30 30.77 7.78 29.83
C LYS A 30 30.55 8.87 30.89
N GLY A 31 29.84 8.52 31.95
CA GLY A 31 29.52 9.43 33.07
C GLY A 31 28.30 10.34 32.87
N ARG A 32 27.69 10.35 31.67
CA ARG A 32 26.49 11.16 31.38
C ARG A 32 25.23 10.29 31.27
N CYS A 33 25.30 9.21 30.50
CA CYS A 33 24.21 8.24 30.36
C CYS A 33 24.75 6.80 30.29
N VAL A 34 23.85 5.83 30.45
CA VAL A 34 24.16 4.40 30.37
C VAL A 34 23.21 3.76 29.38
N PHE A 35 23.77 3.23 28.30
CA PHE A 35 23.07 2.45 27.30
C PHE A 35 22.98 0.99 27.74
N GLN A 36 21.81 0.41 27.56
CA GLN A 36 21.55 -1.00 27.82
C GLN A 36 20.50 -1.54 26.86
N ILE A 37 20.58 -2.84 26.61
CA ILE A 37 19.60 -3.52 25.79
C ILE A 37 18.44 -3.98 26.67
N PHE A 38 17.23 -3.83 26.18
CA PHE A 38 16.04 -4.46 26.70
C PHE A 38 15.64 -5.62 25.79
N ASP A 39 15.48 -6.81 26.35
CA ASP A 39 15.02 -8.00 25.63
C ASP A 39 13.56 -7.79 25.23
N ALA A 40 13.32 -7.49 23.96
CA ALA A 40 12.00 -7.24 23.44
C ALA A 40 11.09 -8.46 23.61
N ILE A 41 9.82 -8.19 23.93
CA ILE A 41 8.79 -9.21 24.04
C ILE A 41 8.40 -9.66 22.63
N SER A 42 8.58 -10.95 22.37
CA SER A 42 8.08 -11.59 21.16
C SER A 42 6.84 -12.43 21.47
N PRO A 43 6.07 -12.84 20.44
CA PRO A 43 4.99 -13.82 20.62
C PRO A 43 5.44 -15.18 21.20
N LYS A 44 6.75 -15.45 21.23
CA LYS A 44 7.33 -16.67 21.82
C LYS A 44 7.70 -16.51 23.29
N HIS A 45 7.59 -15.30 23.85
CA HIS A 45 7.92 -15.03 25.25
C HIS A 45 6.96 -15.80 26.17
N GLU A 46 7.48 -16.36 27.27
CA GLU A 46 6.70 -17.24 28.18
C GLU A 46 5.44 -16.55 28.75
N ASP A 47 5.57 -15.28 29.14
CA ASP A 47 4.46 -14.48 29.66
C ASP A 47 3.60 -13.80 28.58
N PHE A 48 3.89 -13.98 27.28
CA PHE A 48 3.20 -13.23 26.20
C PHE A 48 1.68 -13.40 26.27
N GLU A 49 1.21 -14.65 26.28
CA GLU A 49 -0.23 -14.96 26.31
C GLU A 49 -0.89 -14.43 27.59
N LYS A 50 -0.20 -14.50 28.73
CA LYS A 50 -0.70 -13.97 30.00
C LYS A 50 -0.88 -12.46 29.94
N PHE A 51 0.10 -11.73 29.40
CA PHE A 51 -0.01 -10.28 29.23
C PHE A 51 -1.12 -9.90 28.26
N VAL A 52 -1.25 -10.60 27.14
CA VAL A 52 -2.34 -10.35 26.19
C VAL A 52 -3.70 -10.58 26.87
N GLN A 53 -3.89 -11.68 27.59
CA GLN A 53 -5.13 -11.93 28.32
C GLN A 53 -5.47 -10.86 29.37
N GLU A 54 -4.46 -10.28 30.03
CA GLU A 54 -4.64 -9.25 31.06
C GLU A 54 -4.90 -7.85 30.47
N LEU A 55 -4.19 -7.51 29.40
CA LEU A 55 -4.08 -6.15 28.88
C LEU A 55 -4.82 -5.94 27.56
N TYR A 56 -5.29 -6.97 26.87
CA TYR A 56 -6.07 -6.84 25.64
C TYR A 56 -7.56 -7.09 25.91
N ASP A 57 -8.41 -6.26 25.32
CA ASP A 57 -9.85 -6.49 25.25
C ASP A 57 -10.36 -6.18 23.83
N ALA A 58 -10.77 -7.24 23.12
CA ALA A 58 -11.30 -7.11 21.77
C ALA A 58 -12.54 -6.19 21.73
N GLN A 59 -13.39 -6.17 22.76
CA GLN A 59 -14.58 -5.31 22.78
C GLN A 59 -14.23 -3.83 22.91
N SER A 60 -13.19 -3.50 23.66
CA SER A 60 -12.65 -2.15 23.75
C SER A 60 -11.95 -1.74 22.47
N MET A 61 -11.21 -2.66 21.83
CA MET A 61 -10.58 -2.43 20.53
C MET A 61 -11.61 -2.10 19.44
N LEU A 62 -12.72 -2.83 19.37
CA LEU A 62 -13.82 -2.56 18.43
C LEU A 62 -14.46 -1.16 18.56
N LYS A 63 -14.24 -0.47 19.67
CA LYS A 63 -14.72 0.89 19.94
C LYS A 63 -13.64 1.95 19.77
N SER A 64 -12.40 1.55 19.46
CA SER A 64 -11.26 2.45 19.42
C SER A 64 -11.25 3.29 18.16
N ASP A 65 -10.55 4.43 18.25
CA ASP A 65 -10.27 5.27 17.10
C ASP A 65 -9.51 4.45 16.04
N TRP A 66 -8.51 3.67 16.46
CA TRP A 66 -7.74 2.80 15.57
C TRP A 66 -8.59 1.86 14.74
N PHE A 67 -9.56 1.15 15.33
CA PHE A 67 -10.38 0.19 14.59
C PHE A 67 -11.14 0.85 13.44
N HIS A 68 -11.58 2.10 13.61
CA HIS A 68 -12.28 2.86 12.58
C HIS A 68 -11.36 3.63 11.62
N SER A 69 -10.04 3.45 11.72
CA SER A 69 -9.06 4.10 10.86
C SER A 69 -8.82 3.36 9.53
N ASP A 70 -8.29 4.07 8.53
CA ASP A 70 -7.84 3.47 7.27
C ASP A 70 -6.69 2.47 7.48
N TRP A 71 -5.89 2.66 8.52
CA TRP A 71 -4.68 1.90 8.81
C TRP A 71 -4.97 0.54 9.44
N CYS A 72 -6.06 0.42 10.19
CA CYS A 72 -6.45 -0.84 10.82
C CYS A 72 -6.91 -1.86 9.77
N ARG A 73 -6.24 -3.03 9.70
CA ARG A 73 -6.60 -4.13 8.77
C ARG A 73 -7.22 -5.34 9.49
N GLY A 74 -7.57 -5.19 10.77
CA GLY A 74 -8.11 -6.25 11.63
C GLY A 74 -7.69 -6.06 13.08
N GLU A 75 -7.61 -7.15 13.84
CA GLU A 75 -6.97 -7.14 15.16
C GLU A 75 -5.49 -6.79 15.07
N LEU A 76 -4.94 -6.38 16.22
CA LEU A 76 -3.50 -6.22 16.38
C LEU A 76 -2.79 -7.56 16.12
N LEU A 77 -1.71 -7.49 15.37
CA LEU A 77 -0.84 -8.63 15.13
C LEU A 77 -0.11 -9.00 16.43
N PRO A 78 0.25 -10.28 16.62
CA PRO A 78 1.07 -10.71 17.77
C PRO A 78 2.35 -9.88 17.95
N GLN A 79 2.94 -9.42 16.84
CA GLN A 79 4.12 -8.56 16.85
C GLN A 79 3.83 -7.15 17.34
N GLU A 80 2.66 -6.60 17.01
CA GLU A 80 2.22 -5.28 17.51
C GLU A 80 1.98 -5.35 19.03
N PHE A 81 1.41 -6.46 19.52
CA PHE A 81 1.36 -6.73 20.96
C PHE A 81 2.76 -6.84 21.57
N GLY A 82 3.68 -7.56 20.94
CA GLY A 82 5.07 -7.70 21.43
C GLY A 82 5.79 -6.35 21.54
N CYS A 83 5.64 -5.49 20.52
CA CYS A 83 6.12 -4.12 20.53
C CYS A 83 5.50 -3.34 21.71
N TYR A 84 4.17 -3.31 21.81
CA TYR A 84 3.46 -2.60 22.89
C TYR A 84 3.92 -3.07 24.28
N LEU A 85 3.99 -4.39 24.50
CA LEU A 85 4.40 -4.97 25.77
C LEU A 85 5.84 -4.64 26.14
N SER A 86 6.75 -4.56 25.14
CA SER A 86 8.13 -4.13 25.36
C SER A 86 8.21 -2.70 25.91
N HIS A 87 7.45 -1.77 25.32
CA HIS A 87 7.35 -0.39 25.82
C HIS A 87 6.67 -0.34 27.19
N TYR A 88 5.57 -1.07 27.39
CA TYR A 88 4.83 -1.11 28.65
C TYR A 88 5.68 -1.61 29.83
N LEU A 89 6.51 -2.63 29.62
CA LEU A 89 7.45 -3.12 30.63
C LEU A 89 8.55 -2.09 30.94
N LEU A 90 9.06 -1.38 29.93
CA LEU A 90 10.00 -0.29 30.16
C LEU A 90 9.36 0.91 30.88
N TRP A 91 8.07 1.19 30.67
CA TRP A 91 7.35 2.16 31.48
C TRP A 91 7.30 1.71 32.94
N LYS A 92 7.01 0.43 33.21
CA LYS A 92 7.03 -0.12 34.57
C LYS A 92 8.41 0.00 35.20
N GLU A 93 9.47 -0.27 34.44
CA GLU A 93 10.85 -0.10 34.91
C GLU A 93 11.18 1.38 35.19
N CYS A 94 10.75 2.32 34.35
CA CYS A 94 10.91 3.76 34.60
C CYS A 94 10.25 4.19 35.93
N VAL A 95 9.03 3.72 36.21
CA VAL A 95 8.34 3.97 37.49
C VAL A 95 9.11 3.37 38.66
N LYS A 96 9.58 2.12 38.52
CA LYS A 96 10.31 1.40 39.57
C LYS A 96 11.66 2.05 39.88
N LEU A 97 12.39 2.51 38.87
CA LEU A 97 13.66 3.23 39.04
C LEU A 97 13.45 4.63 39.63
N ASN A 98 12.24 5.18 39.47
CA ASN A 98 11.89 6.54 39.87
C ASN A 98 12.86 7.59 39.29
N GLN A 99 13.30 7.35 38.05
CA GLN A 99 14.18 8.25 37.28
C GLN A 99 13.70 8.31 35.83
N PRO A 100 13.90 9.44 35.13
CA PRO A 100 13.64 9.51 33.71
C PRO A 100 14.50 8.51 32.93
N VAL A 101 13.98 8.02 31.82
CA VAL A 101 14.66 7.09 30.91
C VAL A 101 14.51 7.56 29.47
N VAL A 102 15.39 7.08 28.61
CA VAL A 102 15.24 7.15 27.16
C VAL A 102 14.96 5.75 26.67
N ILE A 103 13.97 5.59 25.80
CA ILE A 103 13.61 4.32 25.18
C ILE A 103 13.78 4.50 23.67
N LEU A 104 14.52 3.59 23.05
CA LEU A 104 14.86 3.55 21.62
C LEU A 104 14.50 2.18 21.04
N GLU A 105 14.14 2.14 19.75
CA GLU A 105 14.05 0.89 18.97
C GLU A 105 15.41 0.52 18.35
N ASP A 106 15.55 -0.70 17.84
CA ASP A 106 16.82 -1.21 17.30
C ASP A 106 17.18 -0.73 15.88
N ASP A 107 16.29 0.03 15.25
CA ASP A 107 16.46 0.61 13.92
C ASP A 107 16.75 2.11 13.93
N VAL A 108 17.28 2.64 15.05
CA VAL A 108 17.74 4.03 15.14
C VAL A 108 19.24 4.20 14.95
N ALA A 109 19.64 5.41 14.61
CA ALA A 109 21.00 5.93 14.69
C ALA A 109 21.01 7.21 15.55
N LEU A 110 22.11 7.45 16.27
CA LEU A 110 22.24 8.63 17.14
C LEU A 110 22.84 9.79 16.36
N GLU A 111 22.18 10.96 16.43
CA GLU A 111 22.68 12.18 15.81
C GLU A 111 23.67 12.92 16.70
N SER A 112 24.40 13.87 16.10
CA SER A 112 25.44 14.64 16.80
C SER A 112 24.90 15.44 18.01
N ASN A 113 23.64 15.87 17.95
CA ASN A 113 22.96 16.62 19.01
C ASN A 113 22.27 15.73 20.06
N PHE A 114 22.43 14.41 20.03
CA PHE A 114 21.74 13.48 20.94
C PHE A 114 21.90 13.85 22.41
N MET A 115 23.14 14.10 22.86
CA MET A 115 23.40 14.44 24.26
C MET A 115 22.84 15.80 24.67
N GLN A 116 22.84 16.78 23.76
CA GLN A 116 22.25 18.08 24.03
C GLN A 116 20.74 17.94 24.27
N ALA A 117 20.07 17.18 23.41
CA ALA A 117 18.64 16.91 23.56
C ALA A 117 18.29 16.22 24.88
N LEU A 118 19.11 15.27 25.34
CA LEU A 118 18.89 14.62 26.63
C LEU A 118 19.03 15.60 27.81
N GLU A 119 20.03 16.48 27.76
CA GLU A 119 20.22 17.48 28.81
C GLU A 119 19.10 18.51 28.85
N ASP A 120 18.59 18.91 27.70
CA ASP A 120 17.45 19.81 27.60
C ASP A 120 16.18 19.12 28.10
N CYS A 121 15.93 17.86 27.72
CA CYS A 121 14.81 17.07 28.24
C CYS A 121 14.83 17.01 29.77
N LEU A 122 15.99 16.73 30.37
CA LEU A 122 16.17 16.67 31.82
C LEU A 122 15.94 18.01 32.54
N LYS A 123 16.18 19.14 31.87
CA LYS A 123 15.91 20.49 32.41
C LYS A 123 14.47 20.96 32.14
N SER A 124 13.79 20.32 31.19
CA SER A 124 12.43 20.68 30.79
C SER A 124 11.37 20.15 31.76
N PRO A 125 10.17 20.75 31.81
CA PRO A 125 9.05 20.24 32.60
C PRO A 125 8.21 19.19 31.86
N PHE A 126 8.69 18.65 30.73
CA PHE A 126 7.91 17.77 29.88
C PHE A 126 8.07 16.31 30.30
N ASP A 127 6.95 15.63 30.49
CA ASP A 127 6.94 14.24 30.95
C ASP A 127 7.26 13.23 29.83
N PHE A 128 7.08 13.64 28.58
CA PHE A 128 7.25 12.82 27.39
C PHE A 128 7.70 13.68 26.21
N VAL A 129 8.78 13.28 25.56
CA VAL A 129 9.35 13.98 24.39
C VAL A 129 9.84 12.97 23.37
N LYS A 130 9.28 13.01 22.17
CA LYS A 130 9.75 12.20 21.04
C LYS A 130 11.09 12.72 20.54
N LEU A 131 11.99 11.79 20.26
CA LEU A 131 13.33 12.07 19.73
C LEU A 131 13.39 11.90 18.20
N PHE A 132 12.30 11.42 17.61
CA PHE A 132 12.10 11.28 16.17
C PHE A 132 10.66 11.64 15.80
N GLY A 133 10.41 11.95 14.53
CA GLY A 133 9.07 12.04 13.98
C GLY A 133 9.04 11.59 12.54
N TRP A 134 8.15 10.65 12.20
CA TRP A 134 7.96 10.20 10.81
C TRP A 134 7.12 11.20 9.97
N TYR A 135 6.34 12.04 10.65
CA TYR A 135 5.41 13.01 10.07
C TYR A 135 6.03 13.92 8.99
N TRP A 136 7.31 14.26 9.13
CA TRP A 136 7.97 15.28 8.32
C TRP A 136 8.33 14.79 6.91
N ASN A 137 8.37 13.47 6.67
CA ASN A 137 8.63 12.92 5.33
C ASN A 137 7.45 13.15 4.37
N PHE A 138 6.26 13.48 4.89
CA PHE A 138 5.03 13.64 4.09
C PHE A 138 4.43 15.05 4.17
N HIS A 139 4.92 15.93 5.05
CA HIS A 139 4.29 17.20 5.37
C HIS A 139 5.30 18.35 5.42
N LYS A 140 4.95 19.49 4.78
CA LYS A 140 5.68 20.75 4.92
C LYS A 140 5.26 21.42 6.21
N THR A 141 6.22 21.87 7.02
CA THR A 141 5.93 22.56 8.28
C THR A 141 6.11 24.05 8.15
N ASN A 142 5.28 24.78 8.88
CA ASN A 142 5.20 26.24 8.81
C ASN A 142 6.38 26.93 9.50
N LEU A 143 7.08 26.20 10.37
CA LEU A 143 8.24 26.72 11.08
C LEU A 143 9.56 26.59 10.30
N HIS A 144 9.57 25.94 9.13
CA HIS A 144 10.80 25.66 8.35
C HIS A 144 11.91 25.02 9.20
N THR A 145 11.55 24.35 10.30
CA THR A 145 12.46 23.91 11.36
C THR A 145 13.26 22.66 11.00
N LEU A 146 12.97 22.04 9.85
CA LEU A 146 13.66 20.85 9.37
C LEU A 146 13.83 20.89 7.84
N PRO A 147 14.93 20.37 7.28
CA PRO A 147 15.10 20.23 5.84
C PRO A 147 14.00 19.34 5.26
N LEU A 148 13.48 19.69 4.09
CA LEU A 148 12.61 18.79 3.35
C LEU A 148 13.49 17.68 2.75
N GLU A 149 13.03 16.43 2.77
CA GLU A 149 13.79 15.27 2.25
C GLU A 149 14.24 15.46 0.78
N ARG A 150 13.53 16.31 0.01
CA ARG A 150 13.96 16.74 -1.34
C ARG A 150 15.35 17.39 -1.38
N ASP A 151 15.74 18.08 -0.31
CA ASP A 151 17.04 18.78 -0.22
C ASP A 151 18.16 17.84 0.27
N ALA A 152 17.82 16.69 0.88
CA ALA A 152 18.79 15.71 1.36
C ALA A 152 19.26 14.75 0.26
N VAL A 153 18.38 14.45 -0.71
CA VAL A 153 18.64 13.53 -1.82
C VAL A 153 19.67 14.09 -2.82
N GLU A 154 19.84 15.41 -2.92
CA GLU A 154 20.90 15.99 -3.78
C GLU A 154 22.34 15.79 -3.22
N SER A 155 22.49 15.44 -1.93
CA SER A 155 23.81 15.31 -1.28
C SER A 155 24.38 13.88 -1.23
N VAL A 156 23.58 12.88 -1.63
CA VAL A 156 24.01 11.49 -1.73
C VAL A 156 23.82 11.09 -3.18
N GLY A 157 24.94 11.00 -3.91
CA GLY A 157 25.00 10.82 -5.35
C GLY A 157 23.92 9.88 -5.90
N GLU A 158 23.24 10.35 -6.95
CA GLU A 158 22.18 9.66 -7.66
C GLU A 158 22.60 8.21 -8.00
N THR A 159 21.96 7.25 -7.34
CA THR A 159 21.75 5.92 -7.92
C THR A 159 20.38 5.90 -8.57
N PRO A 160 20.24 5.41 -9.82
CA PRO A 160 18.96 5.45 -10.53
C PRO A 160 17.91 4.67 -9.75
N ILE A 161 16.74 5.29 -9.59
CA ILE A 161 15.52 4.61 -9.16
C ILE A 161 15.17 3.61 -10.27
N GLU A 162 15.44 2.33 -10.06
CA GLU A 162 14.79 1.27 -10.84
C GLU A 162 13.30 1.28 -10.48
N ASP A 163 12.49 1.58 -11.49
CA ASP A 163 11.04 1.42 -11.48
C ASP A 163 10.72 -0.03 -11.09
N HIS A 164 10.15 -0.23 -9.90
CA HIS A 164 9.52 -1.50 -9.55
C HIS A 164 8.17 -1.62 -10.26
N ALA A 165 8.24 -1.79 -11.59
CA ALA A 165 7.24 -2.59 -12.29
C ALA A 165 7.30 -4.00 -11.70
N LYS A 166 6.13 -4.56 -11.37
CA LYS A 166 5.96 -5.92 -10.86
C LYS A 166 6.69 -6.93 -11.75
N THR A 167 7.71 -7.60 -11.22
CA THR A 167 8.27 -8.80 -11.81
C THR A 167 7.35 -9.98 -11.48
N GLU A 168 6.55 -10.41 -12.44
CA GLU A 168 5.85 -11.70 -12.41
C GLU A 168 6.87 -12.84 -12.58
N ALA A 169 6.59 -13.97 -11.93
CA ALA A 169 7.38 -15.20 -12.05
C ALA A 169 7.34 -15.73 -13.50
N PRO A 170 8.38 -16.45 -13.97
CA PRO A 170 8.46 -16.93 -15.34
C PRO A 170 7.44 -18.04 -15.57
N GLU A 171 6.37 -17.74 -16.32
CA GLU A 171 5.55 -18.75 -16.96
C GLU A 171 6.33 -19.36 -18.13
N THR A 172 6.37 -20.69 -18.15
CA THR A 172 6.83 -21.51 -19.28
C THR A 172 6.13 -21.11 -20.57
N PRO A 173 6.84 -21.00 -21.72
CA PRO A 173 6.21 -20.59 -22.97
C PRO A 173 5.29 -21.70 -23.49
N ILE A 174 3.98 -21.45 -23.47
CA ILE A 174 3.03 -22.17 -24.29
C ILE A 174 2.91 -21.39 -25.61
N GLU A 175 3.33 -22.06 -26.67
CA GLU A 175 3.33 -21.63 -28.06
C GLU A 175 1.89 -21.32 -28.53
N ASN A 176 1.51 -20.05 -28.50
CA ASN A 176 0.32 -19.57 -29.19
C ASN A 176 0.72 -19.20 -30.62
N HIS A 177 0.30 -20.01 -31.59
CA HIS A 177 0.38 -19.68 -33.00
C HIS A 177 -0.52 -18.47 -33.30
N GLU A 178 0.11 -17.30 -33.41
CA GLU A 178 -0.48 -16.11 -34.01
C GLU A 178 -0.58 -16.33 -35.52
N VAL A 179 -1.78 -16.65 -36.01
CA VAL A 179 -2.08 -16.68 -37.44
C VAL A 179 -2.24 -15.24 -37.92
N THR A 180 -1.12 -14.62 -38.25
CA THR A 180 -1.07 -13.39 -39.06
C THR A 180 -1.79 -13.64 -40.40
N PRO A 181 -2.62 -12.70 -40.91
CA PRO A 181 -3.20 -12.82 -42.24
C PRO A 181 -2.09 -12.76 -43.30
N PRO A 182 -2.17 -13.56 -44.39
CA PRO A 182 -1.13 -13.53 -45.42
C PRO A 182 -1.16 -12.20 -46.19
N PRO A 183 -0.01 -11.77 -46.73
CA PRO A 183 0.14 -10.50 -47.43
C PRO A 183 -0.72 -10.42 -48.69
N HIS A 184 -1.21 -9.22 -48.99
CA HIS A 184 -1.79 -8.86 -50.27
C HIS A 184 -0.80 -9.17 -51.40
N ASN A 185 -1.17 -10.12 -52.26
CA ASN A 185 -0.45 -10.39 -53.50
C ASN A 185 -1.24 -9.77 -54.66
N PRO A 186 -0.81 -8.65 -55.26
CA PRO A 186 -1.49 -7.98 -56.36
C PRO A 186 -1.09 -8.66 -57.68
N ALA A 187 -1.51 -9.91 -57.89
CA ALA A 187 -1.28 -10.61 -59.16
C ALA A 187 -2.11 -11.90 -59.24
N ARG A 188 -3.43 -11.82 -59.33
CA ARG A 188 -4.26 -12.93 -59.83
C ARG A 188 -5.68 -12.57 -60.28
N ASP A 189 -5.94 -11.30 -60.59
CA ASP A 189 -7.19 -10.83 -61.21
C ASP A 189 -7.06 -10.53 -62.72
N THR A 190 -6.10 -11.15 -63.42
CA THR A 190 -5.95 -10.94 -64.88
C THR A 190 -5.75 -12.21 -65.70
N GLN A 191 -5.94 -13.41 -65.14
CA GLN A 191 -5.74 -14.68 -65.86
C GLN A 191 -6.93 -15.66 -65.86
N GLN A 192 -8.12 -15.22 -65.46
CA GLN A 192 -9.33 -16.03 -65.64
C GLN A 192 -10.20 -15.55 -66.83
N ASP A 193 -10.06 -14.29 -67.27
CA ASP A 193 -10.85 -13.72 -68.37
C ASP A 193 -10.17 -13.84 -69.76
N PHE A 194 -8.88 -14.19 -69.84
CA PHE A 194 -8.16 -14.34 -71.11
C PHE A 194 -8.21 -15.74 -71.74
N ILE A 195 -8.86 -16.73 -71.10
CA ILE A 195 -8.99 -18.09 -71.67
C ILE A 195 -10.32 -18.28 -72.44
N ILE A 196 -11.22 -17.29 -72.40
CA ILE A 196 -12.51 -17.37 -73.09
C ILE A 196 -12.48 -16.71 -74.49
N GLU A 197 -11.44 -15.95 -74.86
CA GLU A 197 -11.45 -15.14 -76.09
C GLU A 197 -10.32 -15.37 -77.13
N THR A 198 -9.42 -16.36 -76.98
CA THR A 198 -8.35 -16.57 -78.00
C THR A 198 -8.13 -18.02 -78.47
N GLN A 199 -9.20 -18.79 -78.64
CA GLN A 199 -9.19 -19.98 -79.52
C GLN A 199 -10.44 -20.03 -80.40
N GLN A 200 -10.79 -18.88 -80.95
CA GLN A 200 -11.85 -18.71 -81.93
C GLN A 200 -11.28 -18.42 -83.33
N GLU A 201 -10.18 -19.05 -83.72
CA GLU A 201 -9.70 -19.01 -85.12
C GLU A 201 -8.68 -20.13 -85.39
N GLU A 202 -9.19 -21.33 -85.70
CA GLU A 202 -8.61 -22.31 -86.65
C GLU A 202 -9.38 -23.63 -86.48
N LEU A 203 -10.57 -23.72 -87.09
CA LEU A 203 -11.23 -25.00 -87.39
C LEU A 203 -12.24 -24.81 -88.53
N SER A 204 -11.80 -24.16 -89.60
CA SER A 204 -12.46 -24.19 -90.91
C SER A 204 -11.54 -24.85 -91.92
N ASN A 205 -11.44 -26.18 -91.87
CA ASN A 205 -11.06 -27.01 -93.01
C ASN A 205 -11.64 -28.43 -92.83
N PRO A 206 -12.41 -28.96 -93.80
CA PRO A 206 -13.17 -30.18 -93.64
C PRO A 206 -12.26 -31.41 -93.77
N CYS A 207 -11.82 -31.96 -92.65
CA CYS A 207 -11.18 -33.27 -92.65
C CYS A 207 -12.24 -34.35 -92.87
N LYS A 208 -12.21 -35.01 -94.04
CA LYS A 208 -13.03 -36.19 -94.34
C LYS A 208 -12.65 -37.33 -93.40
N ILE A 209 -13.32 -37.42 -92.25
CA ILE A 209 -13.27 -38.58 -91.38
C ILE A 209 -14.36 -39.54 -91.87
N ALA A 210 -13.94 -40.68 -92.40
CA ALA A 210 -14.85 -41.79 -92.71
C ALA A 210 -15.64 -42.19 -91.46
N PRO A 211 -16.95 -42.47 -91.55
CA PRO A 211 -17.76 -42.76 -90.37
C PRO A 211 -17.33 -44.11 -89.77
N GLN A 212 -16.51 -44.07 -88.74
CA GLN A 212 -16.32 -45.24 -87.88
C GLN A 212 -17.62 -45.41 -87.09
N LYS A 213 -18.36 -46.47 -87.44
CA LYS A 213 -19.55 -46.92 -86.70
C LYS A 213 -19.14 -47.33 -85.28
N THR A 214 -19.04 -46.37 -84.36
CA THR A 214 -19.14 -46.67 -82.94
C THR A 214 -20.59 -47.02 -82.66
N SER A 215 -20.86 -48.29 -82.34
CA SER A 215 -22.20 -48.74 -81.97
C SER A 215 -22.69 -47.96 -80.75
N PHE A 216 -23.66 -47.08 -80.94
CA PHE A 216 -24.39 -46.43 -79.87
C PHE A 216 -25.06 -47.52 -79.03
N ASN A 217 -24.59 -47.74 -77.80
CA ASN A 217 -25.26 -48.63 -76.85
C ASN A 217 -26.24 -47.77 -76.01
N PRO A 218 -27.53 -47.71 -76.37
CA PRO A 218 -28.52 -46.86 -75.70
C PRO A 218 -28.65 -47.18 -74.20
N VAL A 219 -28.31 -48.40 -73.77
CA VAL A 219 -28.37 -48.83 -72.37
C VAL A 219 -27.26 -48.16 -71.54
N VAL A 220 -26.03 -48.09 -72.08
CA VAL A 220 -24.89 -47.44 -71.42
C VAL A 220 -25.12 -45.94 -71.31
N PHE A 221 -25.59 -45.30 -72.39
CA PHE A 221 -25.92 -43.87 -72.39
C PHE A 221 -27.05 -43.55 -71.39
N LYS A 222 -28.11 -44.37 -71.32
CA LYS A 222 -29.19 -44.20 -70.35
C LYS A 222 -28.70 -44.38 -68.90
N LYS A 223 -27.71 -45.25 -68.66
CA LYS A 223 -27.09 -45.45 -67.34
C LYS A 223 -26.20 -44.26 -66.94
N ILE A 224 -25.43 -43.71 -67.88
CA ILE A 224 -24.63 -42.49 -67.66
C ILE A 224 -25.54 -41.29 -67.39
N LYS A 225 -26.59 -41.09 -68.20
CA LYS A 225 -27.58 -40.01 -68.02
C LYS A 225 -28.27 -40.09 -66.65
N ARG A 226 -28.63 -41.29 -66.18
CA ARG A 226 -29.20 -41.49 -64.83
C ARG A 226 -28.21 -41.12 -63.72
N LYS A 227 -26.94 -41.53 -63.84
CA LYS A 227 -25.90 -41.17 -62.86
C LYS A 227 -25.63 -39.67 -62.82
N LEU A 228 -25.57 -39.02 -63.99
CA LEU A 228 -25.38 -37.58 -64.10
C LEU A 228 -26.55 -36.81 -63.48
N ASN A 229 -27.79 -37.20 -63.79
CA ASN A 229 -28.98 -36.56 -63.19
C ASN A 229 -29.03 -36.74 -61.67
N HIS A 230 -28.64 -37.90 -61.15
CA HIS A 230 -28.55 -38.14 -59.71
C HIS A 230 -27.44 -37.27 -59.06
N PHE A 231 -26.29 -37.13 -59.71
CA PHE A 231 -25.21 -36.28 -59.25
C PHE A 231 -25.61 -34.79 -59.21
N ILE A 232 -26.28 -34.30 -60.26
CA ILE A 232 -26.81 -32.93 -60.32
C ILE A 232 -27.86 -32.72 -59.21
N GLY A 233 -28.76 -33.67 -58.99
CA GLY A 233 -29.74 -33.61 -57.90
C GLY A 233 -29.09 -33.52 -56.51
N ASN A 234 -28.02 -34.29 -56.27
CA ASN A 234 -27.28 -34.24 -55.01
C ASN A 234 -26.54 -32.90 -54.81
N ILE A 235 -25.99 -32.31 -55.88
CA ILE A 235 -25.37 -30.97 -55.82
C ILE A 235 -26.41 -29.90 -55.50
N LEU A 236 -27.57 -29.94 -56.15
CA LEU A 236 -28.65 -28.98 -55.89
C LEU A 236 -29.16 -29.07 -54.45
N ALA A 237 -29.36 -30.30 -53.94
CA ALA A 237 -29.78 -30.51 -52.55
C ALA A 237 -28.74 -29.96 -51.54
N ARG A 238 -27.44 -30.18 -51.78
CA ARG A 238 -26.37 -29.60 -50.94
C ARG A 238 -26.35 -28.08 -51.02
N THR A 239 -26.53 -27.51 -52.21
CA THR A 239 -26.55 -26.05 -52.42
C THR A 239 -27.67 -25.39 -51.62
N GLU A 240 -28.84 -26.03 -51.56
CA GLU A 240 -29.97 -25.52 -50.77
C GLU A 240 -29.72 -25.58 -49.26
N VAL A 241 -29.08 -26.64 -48.77
CA VAL A 241 -28.63 -26.73 -47.36
C VAL A 241 -27.60 -25.65 -47.04
N TYR A 242 -26.65 -25.39 -47.94
CA TYR A 242 -25.66 -24.32 -47.78
C TYR A 242 -26.31 -22.94 -47.72
N LYS A 243 -27.30 -22.63 -48.57
CA LYS A 243 -28.05 -21.37 -48.50
C LYS A 243 -28.74 -21.17 -47.15
N ASN A 244 -29.38 -22.21 -46.64
CA ASN A 244 -30.03 -22.16 -45.31
C ASN A 244 -29.01 -21.96 -44.18
N LEU A 245 -27.81 -22.54 -44.28
CA LEU A 245 -26.74 -22.33 -43.30
C LEU A 245 -26.20 -20.89 -43.35
N VAL A 246 -25.97 -20.35 -44.55
CA VAL A 246 -25.53 -18.96 -44.74
C VAL A 246 -26.55 -17.98 -44.17
N SER A 247 -27.85 -18.18 -44.43
CA SER A 247 -28.90 -17.32 -43.86
C SER A 247 -28.91 -17.34 -42.32
N LYS A 248 -28.66 -18.50 -41.70
CA LYS A 248 -28.56 -18.60 -40.23
C LYS A 248 -27.30 -17.92 -39.70
N TYR A 249 -26.20 -17.99 -40.45
CA TYR A 249 -24.97 -17.28 -40.12
C TYR A 249 -25.19 -15.77 -40.16
N ASP A 250 -25.85 -15.25 -41.20
CA ASP A 250 -26.17 -13.82 -41.32
C ASP A 250 -27.06 -13.32 -40.16
N GLU A 251 -28.04 -14.13 -39.72
CA GLU A 251 -28.86 -13.82 -38.54
C GLU A 251 -28.04 -13.80 -37.24
N LEU A 252 -27.09 -14.73 -37.10
CA LEU A 252 -26.21 -14.79 -35.92
C LEU A 252 -25.25 -13.60 -35.88
N THR A 253 -24.68 -13.21 -37.02
CA THR A 253 -23.81 -12.04 -37.15
C THR A 253 -24.54 -10.77 -36.74
N LYS A 254 -25.77 -10.56 -37.20
CA LYS A 254 -26.58 -9.41 -36.76
C LYS A 254 -26.81 -9.37 -35.24
N LYS A 255 -27.11 -10.53 -34.63
CA LYS A 255 -27.28 -10.62 -33.17
C LYS A 255 -25.99 -10.36 -32.42
N TYR A 256 -24.85 -10.76 -32.99
CA TYR A 256 -23.53 -10.47 -32.44
C TYR A 256 -23.25 -8.96 -32.48
N ASP A 257 -23.49 -8.32 -33.63
CA ASP A 257 -23.31 -6.86 -33.78
C ASP A 257 -24.19 -6.07 -32.79
N ASP A 258 -25.46 -6.46 -32.62
CA ASP A 258 -26.37 -5.86 -31.65
C ASP A 258 -25.89 -6.04 -30.19
N LEU A 259 -25.27 -7.17 -29.88
CA LEU A 259 -24.74 -7.45 -28.54
C LEU A 259 -23.46 -6.67 -28.27
N THR A 260 -22.56 -6.59 -29.24
CA THR A 260 -21.33 -5.80 -29.17
C THR A 260 -21.66 -4.34 -28.92
N LYS A 261 -22.63 -3.77 -29.65
CA LYS A 261 -23.07 -2.39 -29.43
C LYS A 261 -23.60 -2.14 -28.01
N LYS A 262 -24.39 -3.07 -27.46
CA LYS A 262 -24.89 -2.97 -26.07
C LYS A 262 -23.76 -3.06 -25.04
N TYR A 263 -22.73 -3.85 -25.33
CA TYR A 263 -21.56 -3.98 -24.47
C TYR A 263 -20.75 -2.68 -24.48
N ASP A 264 -20.55 -2.08 -25.65
CA ASP A 264 -19.87 -0.79 -25.81
C ASP A 264 -20.64 0.32 -25.06
N ASP A 265 -21.96 0.44 -25.27
CA ASP A 265 -22.81 1.42 -24.59
C ASP A 265 -22.75 1.28 -23.05
N LEU A 266 -22.73 0.04 -22.54
CA LEU A 266 -22.61 -0.24 -21.10
C LEU A 266 -21.22 0.12 -20.56
N THR A 267 -20.18 -0.12 -21.36
CA THR A 267 -18.80 0.18 -21.00
C THR A 267 -18.58 1.69 -20.92
N ASP A 268 -19.13 2.44 -21.87
CA ASP A 268 -19.08 3.90 -21.88
C ASP A 268 -19.84 4.52 -20.69
N ASP A 269 -21.04 4.03 -20.37
CA ASP A 269 -21.81 4.49 -19.20
C ASP A 269 -21.06 4.20 -17.88
N LEU A 270 -20.47 3.01 -17.75
CA LEU A 270 -19.71 2.64 -16.56
C LEU A 270 -18.44 3.47 -16.43
N THR A 271 -17.73 3.70 -17.53
CA THR A 271 -16.52 4.53 -17.58
C THR A 271 -16.82 5.96 -17.20
N THR A 272 -17.89 6.54 -17.76
CA THR A 272 -18.35 7.90 -17.43
C THR A 272 -18.72 8.03 -15.94
N LYS A 273 -19.42 7.03 -15.38
CA LYS A 273 -19.74 6.99 -13.93
C LYS A 273 -18.49 6.88 -13.07
N TYR A 274 -17.54 6.05 -13.48
CA TYR A 274 -16.28 5.87 -12.78
C TYR A 274 -15.45 7.16 -12.77
N GLU A 275 -15.30 7.84 -13.92
CA GLU A 275 -14.62 9.13 -14.02
C GLU A 275 -15.31 10.22 -13.20
N SER A 276 -16.66 10.27 -13.21
CA SER A 276 -17.40 11.21 -12.35
C SER A 276 -17.17 10.96 -10.86
N LEU A 277 -17.09 9.69 -10.44
CA LEU A 277 -16.78 9.34 -9.05
C LEU A 277 -15.34 9.68 -8.68
N LEU A 278 -14.38 9.42 -9.56
CA LEU A 278 -12.98 9.82 -9.37
C LEU A 278 -12.85 11.35 -9.24
N ALA A 279 -13.52 12.11 -10.11
CA ALA A 279 -13.51 13.57 -10.03
C ALA A 279 -14.11 14.09 -8.71
N LYS A 280 -15.20 13.47 -8.24
CA LYS A 280 -15.78 13.79 -6.92
C LYS A 280 -14.83 13.42 -5.78
N GLU A 281 -14.16 12.27 -5.87
CA GLU A 281 -13.18 11.83 -4.87
C GLU A 281 -11.97 12.78 -4.81
N VAL A 282 -11.44 13.19 -5.96
CA VAL A 282 -10.33 14.15 -6.05
C VAL A 282 -10.75 15.50 -5.46
N ASN A 283 -11.91 16.03 -5.83
CA ASN A 283 -12.40 17.31 -5.28
C ASN A 283 -12.63 17.23 -3.76
N ILE A 284 -13.22 16.14 -3.25
CA ILE A 284 -13.37 15.93 -1.80
C ILE A 284 -12.00 15.85 -1.13
N LYS A 285 -11.04 15.12 -1.71
CA LYS A 285 -9.68 15.02 -1.19
C LYS A 285 -8.99 16.38 -1.18
N GLU A 286 -8.98 17.12 -2.28
CA GLU A 286 -8.39 18.46 -2.38
C GLU A 286 -8.99 19.39 -1.33
N THR A 287 -10.32 19.51 -1.28
CA THR A 287 -11.02 20.34 -0.29
C THR A 287 -10.70 19.89 1.16
N PHE A 288 -10.61 18.58 1.39
CA PHE A 288 -10.28 18.03 2.70
C PHE A 288 -8.84 18.33 3.10
N TRP A 289 -7.88 18.14 2.19
CA TRP A 289 -6.46 18.40 2.42
C TRP A 289 -6.14 19.89 2.55
N GLU A 290 -6.75 20.74 1.73
CA GLU A 290 -6.68 22.21 1.85
C GLU A 290 -7.23 22.67 3.21
N SER A 291 -8.39 22.15 3.64
CA SER A 291 -8.95 22.46 4.96
C SER A 291 -8.07 21.96 6.13
N ARG A 292 -7.26 20.93 5.90
CA ARG A 292 -6.34 20.37 6.90
C ARG A 292 -5.13 21.28 7.07
N ALA A 293 -4.49 21.68 5.98
CA ALA A 293 -3.30 22.56 5.98
C ALA A 293 -3.53 23.89 6.71
N ASP A 294 -4.69 24.53 6.52
CA ASP A 294 -5.05 25.78 7.21
C ASP A 294 -5.33 25.61 8.73
N SER A 295 -5.56 24.36 9.16
CA SER A 295 -5.88 24.00 10.54
C SER A 295 -4.69 23.50 11.35
N GLU A 296 -3.55 23.23 10.71
CA GLU A 296 -2.35 22.76 11.39
C GLU A 296 -1.74 23.90 12.22
N LYS A 297 -1.54 23.64 13.50
CA LYS A 297 -0.95 24.57 14.46
C LYS A 297 0.33 24.00 15.00
N GLU A 298 1.34 24.86 15.04
CA GLU A 298 2.69 24.51 15.45
C GLU A 298 3.19 25.55 16.46
N ALA A 299 4.00 25.12 17.41
CA ALA A 299 4.67 26.01 18.35
C ALA A 299 5.97 25.37 18.87
N LEU A 300 7.00 26.20 19.04
CA LEU A 300 8.22 25.84 19.75
C LEU A 300 8.19 26.36 21.18
N PHE A 301 8.77 25.57 22.07
CA PHE A 301 8.96 25.89 23.47
C PHE A 301 10.41 25.60 23.81
N LEU A 302 11.04 26.46 24.62
CA LEU A 302 12.45 26.34 25.02
C LEU A 302 13.36 26.02 23.82
N GLU A 303 13.13 26.70 22.69
CA GLU A 303 13.83 26.60 21.40
C GLU A 303 13.66 25.26 20.66
N HIS A 304 13.67 24.13 21.35
CA HIS A 304 13.78 22.79 20.76
C HIS A 304 12.52 21.93 20.89
N PHE A 305 11.56 22.27 21.74
CA PHE A 305 10.40 21.42 22.00
C PHE A 305 9.24 21.83 21.13
N TYR A 306 9.04 21.06 20.07
CA TYR A 306 8.00 21.26 19.08
C TYR A 306 6.69 20.59 19.48
N LEU A 307 5.60 21.36 19.46
CA LEU A 307 4.23 20.90 19.64
C LEU A 307 3.45 21.16 18.36
N THR A 308 2.72 20.16 17.88
CA THR A 308 1.84 20.28 16.71
C THR A 308 0.44 19.77 16.99
N SER A 309 -0.54 20.27 16.23
CA SER A 309 -1.90 19.76 16.18
C SER A 309 -2.07 18.56 15.23
N VAL A 310 -0.98 17.96 14.75
CA VAL A 310 -0.99 16.84 13.81
C VAL A 310 -0.38 15.58 14.46
N TYR A 311 -0.67 14.41 13.89
CA TYR A 311 -0.11 13.14 14.36
C TYR A 311 1.37 13.04 14.02
N VAL A 312 2.21 12.81 15.04
CA VAL A 312 3.64 12.47 14.87
C VAL A 312 3.82 11.02 15.32
N ALA A 313 3.35 10.06 14.53
CA ALA A 313 3.36 8.65 14.89
C ALA A 313 4.78 8.06 14.78
N THR A 314 5.33 7.60 15.90
CA THR A 314 6.57 6.80 15.98
C THR A 314 6.81 6.37 17.43
N THR A 315 7.44 5.21 17.59
CA THR A 315 8.08 4.73 18.83
C THR A 315 9.59 4.58 18.73
N ALA A 316 10.19 5.02 17.61
CA ALA A 316 11.62 4.86 17.32
C ALA A 316 12.51 5.37 18.45
N GLY A 317 12.15 6.50 19.06
CA GLY A 317 12.78 6.89 20.31
C GLY A 317 12.10 8.05 21.04
N TYR A 318 12.14 8.01 22.36
CA TYR A 318 11.55 9.04 23.22
C TYR A 318 12.18 9.10 24.62
N TYR A 319 12.15 10.29 25.21
CA TYR A 319 12.40 10.55 26.62
C TYR A 319 11.10 10.42 27.42
N LEU A 320 11.18 9.84 28.61
CA LEU A 320 10.03 9.59 29.49
C LEU A 320 10.38 9.78 30.96
N THR A 321 9.56 10.55 31.69
CA THR A 321 9.66 10.68 33.15
C THR A 321 8.86 9.57 33.86
N PRO A 322 9.13 9.27 35.14
CA PRO A 322 8.31 8.35 35.93
C PRO A 322 6.84 8.74 35.98
N LYS A 323 6.56 10.05 35.98
CA LYS A 323 5.19 10.59 35.93
C LYS A 323 4.52 10.27 34.59
N GLY A 324 5.19 10.54 33.47
CA GLY A 324 4.69 10.18 32.14
C GLY A 324 4.46 8.67 31.99
N ALA A 325 5.43 7.86 32.44
CA ALA A 325 5.33 6.40 32.43
C ALA A 325 4.14 5.89 33.22
N LYS A 326 3.95 6.39 34.46
CA LYS A 326 2.79 6.04 35.29
C LYS A 326 1.47 6.36 34.59
N THR A 327 1.39 7.54 33.95
CA THR A 327 0.19 7.94 33.21
C THR A 327 -0.10 7.04 32.01
N PHE A 328 0.92 6.58 31.27
CA PHE A 328 0.74 5.61 30.19
C PHE A 328 0.30 4.23 30.70
N ILE A 329 0.87 3.76 31.81
CA ILE A 329 0.48 2.49 32.45
C ILE A 329 -0.99 2.55 32.89
N GLU A 330 -1.38 3.58 33.64
CA GLU A 330 -2.76 3.76 34.11
C GLU A 330 -3.76 3.84 32.94
N ALA A 331 -3.39 4.52 31.86
CA ALA A 331 -4.21 4.59 30.66
C ALA A 331 -4.31 3.22 29.96
N THR A 332 -3.20 2.46 29.87
CA THR A 332 -3.20 1.09 29.33
C THR A 332 -4.10 0.17 30.16
N GLU A 333 -3.99 0.23 31.48
CA GLU A 333 -4.82 -0.59 32.38
C GLU A 333 -6.30 -0.24 32.28
N ARG A 334 -6.62 1.05 32.09
CA ARG A 334 -7.98 1.56 31.95
C ARG A 334 -8.61 1.22 30.61
N PHE A 335 -7.89 1.43 29.51
CA PHE A 335 -8.43 1.31 28.16
C PHE A 335 -8.16 -0.05 27.51
N LYS A 336 -7.20 -0.81 28.06
CA LYS A 336 -6.61 -1.99 27.42
C LYS A 336 -5.84 -1.62 26.15
N ILE A 337 -5.10 -2.56 25.59
CA ILE A 337 -4.35 -2.41 24.36
C ILE A 337 -5.35 -2.41 23.20
N ILE A 338 -5.78 -1.23 22.78
CA ILE A 338 -6.83 -1.06 21.76
C ILE A 338 -6.29 -0.61 20.40
N GLU A 339 -5.00 -0.32 20.33
CA GLU A 339 -4.27 0.15 19.16
C GLU A 339 -2.77 -0.05 19.32
N PRO A 340 -1.98 0.07 18.24
CA PRO A 340 -0.52 0.03 18.32
C PRO A 340 0.02 1.11 19.25
N VAL A 341 1.20 0.87 19.83
CA VAL A 341 1.74 1.71 20.91
C VAL A 341 2.06 3.13 20.45
N ASP A 342 2.51 3.32 19.21
CA ASP A 342 2.79 4.62 18.61
C ASP A 342 1.52 5.47 18.47
N MET A 343 0.41 4.84 18.06
CA MET A 343 -0.92 5.46 17.99
C MET A 343 -1.41 5.85 19.38
N PHE A 344 -1.30 4.93 20.34
CA PHE A 344 -1.71 5.13 21.73
C PHE A 344 -0.97 6.32 22.37
N MET A 345 0.36 6.34 22.26
CA MET A 345 1.19 7.41 22.80
C MET A 345 0.95 8.74 22.09
N ASN A 346 0.55 8.72 20.81
CA ASN A 346 0.23 9.95 20.08
C ASN A 346 -1.16 10.50 20.41
N ASN A 347 -2.05 9.77 21.09
CA ASN A 347 -3.40 10.20 21.37
C ASN A 347 -3.58 10.74 22.80
N PRO A 348 -3.37 12.06 23.03
CA PRO A 348 -3.43 12.66 24.37
C PRO A 348 -4.83 12.58 25.01
N THR A 349 -5.86 12.17 24.27
CA THR A 349 -7.19 11.99 24.83
C THR A 349 -7.30 10.77 25.76
N TYR A 350 -6.42 9.77 25.60
CA TYR A 350 -6.38 8.62 26.49
C TYR A 350 -5.64 8.92 27.79
N HIS A 351 -4.50 9.59 27.70
CA HIS A 351 -3.55 9.68 28.80
C HIS A 351 -3.32 11.11 29.31
N ASN A 352 -3.78 12.16 28.62
CA ASN A 352 -3.55 13.56 29.01
C ASN A 352 -2.05 13.95 29.13
N VAL A 353 -1.17 13.34 28.35
CA VAL A 353 0.25 13.73 28.27
C VAL A 353 0.47 14.57 27.01
N ALA A 354 1.30 15.61 27.09
CA ALA A 354 1.65 16.45 25.94
C ALA A 354 2.61 15.72 25.01
N ASN A 355 2.36 15.79 23.69
CA ASN A 355 3.17 15.10 22.68
C ASN A 355 4.16 16.06 22.04
N PHE A 356 5.23 16.35 22.77
CA PHE A 356 6.36 17.14 22.25
C PHE A 356 7.29 16.27 21.39
N THR A 357 7.93 16.91 20.41
CA THR A 357 9.04 16.35 19.64
C THR A 357 10.24 17.28 19.80
N TYR A 358 11.43 16.73 20.04
CA TYR A 358 12.65 17.53 20.11
C TYR A 358 13.19 17.80 18.70
N LEU A 359 13.48 19.07 18.39
CA LEU A 359 14.03 19.52 17.11
C LEU A 359 15.35 20.28 17.28
N PRO A 360 16.35 20.05 16.41
CA PRO A 360 16.40 19.02 15.37
C PRO A 360 16.41 17.60 15.97
N CYS A 361 15.85 16.62 15.27
CA CYS A 361 15.69 15.25 15.77
C CYS A 361 17.05 14.67 16.21
N PRO A 362 17.22 14.28 17.49
CA PRO A 362 18.48 13.75 18.00
C PRO A 362 18.77 12.29 17.64
N ILE A 363 17.82 11.64 16.96
CA ILE A 363 18.01 10.32 16.36
C ILE A 363 17.46 10.34 14.93
N SER A 364 17.98 9.43 14.11
CA SER A 364 17.50 9.13 12.77
C SER A 364 17.26 7.63 12.64
N LEU A 365 16.75 7.21 11.48
CA LEU A 365 16.53 5.81 11.18
C LEU A 365 17.76 5.22 10.50
N ASN A 366 18.15 4.01 10.91
CA ASN A 366 19.25 3.29 10.31
C ASN A 366 18.78 2.41 9.14
N LYS A 367 19.73 1.75 8.46
CA LYS A 367 19.49 0.86 7.30
C LYS A 367 18.44 -0.23 7.51
N HIS A 368 18.11 -0.55 8.76
CA HIS A 368 17.15 -1.60 9.10
C HIS A 368 15.71 -1.11 9.21
N ALA A 369 15.45 0.20 9.27
CA ALA A 369 14.11 0.74 9.47
C ALA A 369 13.10 0.31 8.39
N PHE A 370 13.56 0.05 7.17
CA PHE A 370 12.72 -0.42 6.06
C PHE A 370 12.58 -1.96 5.99
N ASN A 371 13.41 -2.70 6.72
CA ASN A 371 13.43 -4.17 6.72
C ASN A 371 12.48 -4.73 7.77
N SER A 372 11.17 -4.50 7.64
CA SER A 372 10.20 -4.95 8.64
C SER A 372 10.32 -6.46 8.94
N THR A 373 10.72 -6.81 10.16
CA THR A 373 10.74 -8.21 10.65
C THR A 373 9.33 -8.76 10.92
N ILE A 374 8.29 -7.97 10.65
CA ILE A 374 6.91 -8.16 11.08
C ILE A 374 6.05 -8.87 10.01
N GLN A 375 6.53 -8.98 8.76
CA GLN A 375 5.66 -9.35 7.63
C GLN A 375 5.22 -10.82 7.53
N ASN A 376 5.78 -11.76 8.33
CA ASN A 376 5.59 -13.20 8.12
C ASN A 376 4.84 -13.95 9.24
N ALA A 377 3.98 -13.28 10.02
CA ALA A 377 3.26 -13.92 11.10
C ALA A 377 1.92 -14.52 10.67
N LYS A 378 1.63 -15.75 11.12
CA LYS A 378 0.28 -16.32 11.06
C LYS A 378 -0.65 -15.47 11.93
N LYS A 379 -1.78 -15.05 11.36
CA LYS A 379 -2.84 -14.35 12.10
C LYS A 379 -3.35 -15.26 13.24
N PRO A 380 -3.59 -14.71 14.44
CA PRO A 380 -4.30 -15.46 15.47
C PRO A 380 -5.67 -15.89 14.94
N ASP A 381 -6.14 -17.07 15.35
CA ASP A 381 -7.37 -17.70 14.88
C ASP A 381 -8.62 -17.07 15.54
N ILE A 382 -8.70 -15.75 15.52
CA ILE A 382 -9.81 -14.96 16.06
C ILE A 382 -10.52 -14.29 14.89
N SER A 383 -11.76 -14.69 14.68
CA SER A 383 -12.63 -14.21 13.59
C SER A 383 -13.29 -12.88 13.93
N LEU A 384 -12.52 -11.80 14.15
CA LEU A 384 -13.09 -10.46 14.04
C LEU A 384 -13.15 -10.05 12.57
N LYS A 385 -14.38 -9.81 12.08
CA LYS A 385 -14.55 -9.26 10.73
C LYS A 385 -13.99 -7.83 10.73
N PRO A 386 -13.10 -7.48 9.80
CA PRO A 386 -12.64 -6.10 9.68
C PRO A 386 -13.86 -5.19 9.47
N PRO A 387 -13.80 -3.93 9.91
CA PRO A 387 -14.92 -3.01 9.74
C PRO A 387 -15.23 -2.89 8.26
N ARG A 388 -16.52 -2.82 7.90
CA ARG A 388 -16.92 -2.41 6.55
C ARG A 388 -16.50 -0.96 6.39
N LYS A 389 -15.36 -0.75 5.74
CA LYS A 389 -14.81 0.59 5.53
C LYS A 389 -15.66 1.34 4.51
N SER A 390 -16.43 2.31 4.99
CA SER A 390 -17.06 3.32 4.15
C SER A 390 -16.13 4.53 4.05
N TYR A 391 -15.95 5.05 2.83
CA TYR A 391 -15.18 6.27 2.60
C TYR A 391 -15.65 7.43 3.51
N PHE A 392 -16.95 7.55 3.75
CA PHE A 392 -17.51 8.59 4.60
C PHE A 392 -17.16 8.42 6.08
N ASP A 393 -17.21 7.19 6.60
CA ASP A 393 -16.86 6.91 8.01
C ASP A 393 -15.39 7.27 8.27
N ASN A 394 -14.53 7.00 7.30
CA ASN A 394 -13.10 7.35 7.35
C ASN A 394 -12.89 8.87 7.34
N LEU A 395 -13.64 9.61 6.51
CA LEU A 395 -13.57 11.08 6.48
C LEU A 395 -13.99 11.69 7.83
N PHE A 396 -15.05 11.17 8.44
CA PHE A 396 -15.49 11.59 9.77
C PHE A 396 -14.45 11.28 10.84
N TYR A 397 -13.84 10.10 10.78
CA TYR A 397 -12.74 9.70 11.65
C TYR A 397 -11.58 10.69 11.60
N HIS A 398 -11.04 10.96 10.41
CA HIS A 398 -9.92 11.89 10.24
C HIS A 398 -10.26 13.29 10.75
N LYS A 399 -11.46 13.78 10.45
CA LYS A 399 -11.94 15.08 10.93
C LYS A 399 -12.06 15.12 12.46
N PHE A 400 -12.53 14.05 13.08
CA PHE A 400 -12.67 13.97 14.54
C PHE A 400 -11.31 13.91 15.23
N ASN A 401 -10.38 13.13 14.70
CA ASN A 401 -9.02 13.06 15.22
C ASN A 401 -8.25 14.37 15.05
N ALA A 402 -8.35 15.03 13.89
CA ALA A 402 -7.78 16.37 13.70
C ALA A 402 -8.30 17.36 14.75
N ARG A 403 -9.60 17.31 15.08
CA ARG A 403 -10.19 18.14 16.15
C ARG A 403 -9.65 17.77 17.53
N LYS A 404 -9.41 16.49 17.84
CA LYS A 404 -8.80 16.05 19.10
C LYS A 404 -7.38 16.59 19.24
N CYS A 405 -6.56 16.44 18.20
CA CYS A 405 -5.19 16.95 18.19
C CYS A 405 -5.15 18.47 18.29
N LEU A 406 -6.03 19.19 17.60
CA LEU A 406 -6.14 20.65 17.72
C LEU A 406 -6.55 21.10 19.12
N LYS A 407 -7.51 20.41 19.75
CA LYS A 407 -7.89 20.68 21.15
C LYS A 407 -6.72 20.43 22.10
N ALA A 408 -5.99 19.34 21.91
CA ALA A 408 -4.80 19.02 22.70
C ALA A 408 -3.71 20.08 22.51
N PHE A 409 -3.45 20.49 21.26
CA PHE A 409 -2.52 21.57 20.95
C PHE A 409 -2.89 22.85 21.71
N HIS A 410 -4.14 23.31 21.63
CA HIS A 410 -4.55 24.53 22.35
C HIS A 410 -4.43 24.38 23.87
N LYS A 411 -4.80 23.22 24.42
CA LYS A 411 -4.66 22.92 25.85
C LYS A 411 -3.21 23.04 26.30
N TYR A 412 -2.29 22.34 25.65
CA TYR A 412 -0.88 22.31 26.05
C TYR A 412 -0.14 23.59 25.67
N SER A 413 -0.48 24.22 24.55
CA SER A 413 0.07 25.52 24.17
C SER A 413 -0.29 26.59 25.20
N LYS A 414 -1.52 26.57 25.74
CA LYS A 414 -1.92 27.45 26.84
C LYS A 414 -1.21 27.09 28.15
N GLN A 415 -1.13 25.80 28.49
CA GLN A 415 -0.50 25.33 29.72
C GLN A 415 0.98 25.71 29.81
N TYR A 416 1.70 25.62 28.69
CA TYR A 416 3.13 25.91 28.62
C TYR A 416 3.45 27.28 27.99
N ALA A 417 2.45 28.18 27.90
CA ALA A 417 2.63 29.50 27.29
C ALA A 417 3.83 30.30 27.83
N PRO A 418 4.19 30.26 29.14
CA PRO A 418 5.37 30.94 29.65
C PRO A 418 6.72 30.43 29.10
N LEU A 419 6.74 29.22 28.54
CA LEU A 419 7.94 28.56 27.99
C LEU A 419 8.03 28.68 26.46
N LYS A 420 7.05 29.36 25.84
CA LYS A 420 6.95 29.45 24.39
C LYS A 420 8.10 30.27 23.84
N THR A 421 8.80 29.74 22.84
CA THR A 421 9.85 30.47 22.16
C THR A 421 9.22 31.67 21.44
N PRO A 422 9.72 32.91 21.65
CA PRO A 422 9.27 34.04 20.86
C PRO A 422 9.44 33.72 19.37
N LYS A 423 8.41 33.99 18.56
CA LYS A 423 8.64 34.05 17.12
C LYS A 423 9.59 35.23 16.91
N GLU A 424 10.76 34.99 16.31
CA GLU A 424 11.58 36.10 15.80
C GLU A 424 10.65 36.99 14.96
N VAL A 425 10.61 38.29 15.31
CA VAL A 425 9.70 39.30 14.72
C VAL A 425 10.17 39.67 13.32
#